data_AF-A0A350F2X7-F1
#
_entry.id   AF-A0A350F2X7-F1
#
_cell.length_a   1.000
_cell.length_b   1.000
_cell.length_c   1.000
_cell.angle_alpha   90.00
_cell.angle_beta   90.00
_cell.angle_gamma   90.00
#
_symmetry.space_group_name_H-M   'P 1'
#
loop_
_entity.id
_entity.type
_entity.pdbx_description
1 polymer ?
#
loop_
_entity_poly.entity_id
_entity_poly.type
_entity_poly.pdbx_seq_one_letter_code
_entity_poly.pdbx_strand_id
1 'polypeptide(L)'
;SGGYHAEAVALDEKGVEVGRAKSGWVSEPAAEEFRSLSPNRALLAQVAKQTGGEVIERGDLGSFVKRLPTRTAPIMESWSRPLWHSPWVFLVALACFVGEWGLRRRKGMA
;
A
#
# COMPACT_ATOMS: atom_id res chain seq x y z
N SER A 1 0.99 -8.63 -24.84
CA SER A 1 2.44 -8.63 -25.12
C SER A 1 2.95 -7.26 -25.43
N GLY A 2 4.13 -6.93 -24.91
CA GLY A 2 4.93 -5.81 -25.40
C GLY A 2 6.29 -6.33 -25.89
N GLY A 3 6.68 -5.95 -27.10
CA GLY A 3 8.05 -6.14 -27.58
C GLY A 3 8.90 -4.96 -27.13
N TYR A 4 10.01 -5.23 -26.45
CA TYR A 4 10.97 -4.22 -26.01
C TYR A 4 12.22 -4.31 -26.87
N HIS A 5 12.75 -3.15 -27.25
CA HIS A 5 14.00 -3.02 -27.99
C HIS A 5 14.90 -2.04 -27.26
N ALA A 6 16.15 -2.45 -27.03
CA ALA A 6 17.18 -1.59 -26.51
C ALA A 6 18.33 -1.49 -27.52
N GLU A 7 18.75 -0.25 -27.78
CA GLU A 7 19.92 0.06 -28.57
C GLU A 7 20.87 0.88 -27.69
N ALA A 8 22.10 0.40 -27.54
CA ALA A 8 23.14 1.08 -26.80
C ALA A 8 24.24 1.49 -27.78
N VAL A 9 24.66 2.75 -27.70
CA VAL A 9 25.75 3.31 -28.49
C VAL A 9 26.87 3.73 -27.53
N ALA A 10 28.07 3.23 -27.76
CA ALA A 10 29.29 3.63 -27.07
C ALA A 10 29.96 4.75 -27.87
N LEU A 11 30.32 5.84 -27.20
CA LEU A 11 31.05 6.97 -27.77
C LEU A 11 32.45 7.03 -27.15
N ASP A 12 33.45 7.47 -27.91
CA ASP A 12 34.76 7.83 -27.37
C ASP A 12 34.74 9.20 -26.66
N GLU A 13 35.89 9.60 -26.10
CA GLU A 13 36.05 10.88 -25.39
C GLU A 13 35.77 12.12 -26.26
N LYS A 14 35.75 11.97 -27.59
CA LYS A 14 35.46 13.04 -28.56
C LYS A 14 34.02 12.97 -29.08
N GLY A 15 33.20 12.06 -28.55
CA GLY A 15 31.80 11.88 -28.94
C GLY A 15 31.62 11.09 -30.24
N VAL A 16 32.66 10.40 -30.72
CA VAL A 16 32.59 9.56 -31.92
C VAL A 16 32.11 8.17 -31.55
N GLU A 17 31.14 7.65 -32.30
CA GLU A 17 30.61 6.30 -32.09
C GLU A 17 31.68 5.23 -32.30
N VAL A 18 31.98 4.48 -31.23
CA VAL A 18 32.96 3.38 -31.23
C VAL A 18 32.30 2.00 -31.18
N GLY A 19 31.01 1.92 -30.91
CA GLY A 19 30.29 0.65 -30.94
C GLY A 19 28.80 0.78 -30.72
N ARG A 20 28.05 -0.20 -31.24
CA ARG A 20 26.60 -0.25 -31.14
C ARG A 20 26.14 -1.67 -30.87
N ALA A 21 25.32 -1.84 -29.84
CA ALA A 21 24.72 -3.11 -29.49
C ALA A 21 23.21 -2.98 -29.47
N LYS A 22 22.53 -4.02 -29.98
CA LYS A 22 21.08 -4.11 -30.03
C LYS A 22 20.63 -5.37 -29.32
N SER A 23 19.62 -5.25 -28.46
CA SER A 23 18.93 -6.40 -27.87
C SER A 23 17.41 -6.18 -27.91
N GLY A 24 16.67 -7.28 -27.82
CA GLY A 24 15.22 -7.23 -27.77
C GLY A 24 14.68 -8.41 -26.97
N TRP A 25 13.56 -8.18 -26.29
CA TRP A 25 12.86 -9.22 -25.53
C TRP A 25 11.35 -8.96 -25.60
N VAL A 26 10.58 -10.04 -25.51
CA VAL A 26 9.12 -9.98 -25.46
C VAL A 26 8.70 -10.24 -24.02
N SER A 27 7.93 -9.33 -23.44
CA SER A 27 7.25 -9.57 -22.17
C SER A 27 5.81 -9.97 -22.45
N GLU A 28 5.48 -11.21 -22.11
CA GLU A 28 4.13 -11.76 -22.22
C GLU A 28 3.76 -12.46 -20.89
N PRO A 29 3.48 -11.68 -19.82
CA PRO A 29 3.18 -12.24 -18.49
C PRO A 29 2.01 -13.23 -18.52
N ALA A 30 1.00 -12.93 -19.37
CA ALA A 30 -0.14 -13.81 -19.57
C ALA A 30 0.25 -15.19 -20.14
N ALA A 31 1.23 -15.27 -21.05
CA ALA A 31 1.67 -16.56 -21.56
C ALA A 31 2.41 -17.38 -20.50
N GLU A 32 3.12 -16.74 -19.58
CA GLU A 32 3.74 -17.41 -18.42
C GLU A 32 2.67 -17.98 -17.48
N GLU A 33 1.59 -17.23 -17.22
CA GLU A 33 0.44 -17.67 -16.42
C GLU A 33 -0.31 -18.84 -17.07
N PHE A 34 -0.46 -18.85 -18.41
CA PHE A 34 -1.10 -19.95 -19.14
C PHE A 34 -0.18 -21.15 -19.40
N ARG A 35 1.15 -21.00 -19.26
CA ARG A 35 2.13 -22.09 -19.44
C ARG A 35 2.05 -23.14 -18.33
N SER A 36 1.53 -22.75 -17.16
CA SER A 36 1.35 -23.61 -16.00
C SER A 36 -0.08 -23.51 -15.49
N LEU A 37 -0.94 -24.45 -15.91
CA LEU A 37 -2.28 -24.62 -15.33
C LEU A 37 -2.25 -25.14 -13.88
N SER A 38 -1.06 -25.42 -13.34
CA SER A 38 -0.87 -25.81 -11.95
C SER A 38 -0.65 -24.58 -11.07
N PRO A 39 -1.36 -24.45 -9.94
CA PRO A 39 -1.15 -23.35 -9.01
C PRO A 39 0.30 -23.30 -8.49
N ASN A 40 0.93 -22.13 -8.54
CA ASN A 40 2.26 -21.93 -7.97
C ASN A 40 2.20 -21.88 -6.43
N ARG A 41 2.23 -23.06 -5.81
CA ARG A 41 2.15 -23.23 -4.34
C ARG A 41 3.27 -22.51 -3.60
N ALA A 42 4.47 -22.43 -4.18
CA ALA A 42 5.62 -21.76 -3.56
C ALA A 42 5.38 -20.25 -3.44
N LEU A 43 4.89 -19.61 -4.52
CA LEU A 43 4.53 -18.20 -4.51
C LEU A 43 3.38 -17.92 -3.52
N LEU A 44 2.33 -18.76 -3.55
CA LEU A 44 1.20 -18.62 -2.63
C LEU A 44 1.64 -18.71 -1.16
N ALA A 45 2.56 -19.63 -0.83
CA ALA A 45 3.10 -19.76 0.52
C ALA A 45 3.91 -18.53 0.95
N GLN A 46 4.67 -17.94 0.02
CA GLN A 46 5.43 -16.71 0.29
C GLN A 46 4.49 -15.52 0.59
N VAL A 47 3.45 -15.35 -0.22
CA VAL A 47 2.43 -14.30 -0.01
C VAL A 47 1.72 -14.50 1.34
N ALA A 48 1.31 -15.74 1.66
CA ALA A 48 0.69 -16.06 2.94
C ALA A 48 1.61 -15.71 4.13
N LYS A 49 2.90 -16.04 4.05
CA LYS A 49 3.90 -15.71 5.09
C LYS A 49 4.05 -14.20 5.30
N GLN A 50 4.03 -13.41 4.22
CA GLN A 50 4.19 -11.95 4.31
C GLN A 50 2.94 -11.24 4.82
N THR A 51 1.76 -11.80 4.56
CA THR A 51 0.46 -11.19 4.90
C THR A 51 -0.14 -11.73 6.20
N GLY A 52 0.47 -12.75 6.82
CA GLY A 52 -0.10 -13.48 7.96
C GLY A 52 -1.29 -14.37 7.57
N GLY A 53 -1.46 -14.65 6.28
CA GLY A 53 -2.48 -15.55 5.75
C GLY A 53 -2.07 -17.02 5.79
N GLU A 54 -2.92 -17.89 5.22
CA GLU A 54 -2.64 -19.33 5.08
C GLU A 54 -3.02 -19.81 3.67
N VAL A 55 -2.26 -20.76 3.13
CA VAL A 55 -2.62 -21.44 1.87
C VAL A 55 -3.48 -22.66 2.21
N ILE A 56 -4.71 -22.67 1.71
CA ILE A 56 -5.63 -23.80 1.92
C ILE A 56 -5.62 -24.76 0.72
N GLU A 57 -5.81 -26.05 0.99
CA GLU A 57 -6.11 -27.03 -0.04
C GLU A 57 -7.59 -27.05 -0.38
N ARG A 58 -7.94 -27.56 -1.57
CA ARG A 58 -9.33 -27.58 -2.04
C ARG A 58 -10.25 -28.37 -1.08
N GLY A 59 -9.73 -29.42 -0.44
CA GLY A 59 -10.48 -30.22 0.55
C GLY A 59 -10.75 -29.49 1.86
N ASP A 60 -9.89 -28.55 2.24
CA ASP A 60 -9.97 -27.86 3.53
C ASP A 60 -10.85 -26.60 3.51
N LEU A 61 -11.36 -26.22 2.34
CA LEU A 61 -12.18 -25.01 2.16
C LEU A 61 -13.39 -24.99 3.10
N GLY A 62 -14.07 -26.13 3.28
CA GLY A 62 -15.21 -26.22 4.19
C GLY A 62 -14.81 -25.99 5.66
N SER A 63 -13.63 -26.47 6.06
CA SER A 63 -13.12 -26.24 7.42
C SER A 63 -12.68 -24.79 7.63
N PHE A 64 -12.10 -24.18 6.59
CA PHE A 64 -11.71 -22.77 6.59
C PHE A 64 -12.91 -21.86 6.76
N VAL A 65 -13.98 -22.06 5.99
CA VAL A 65 -15.24 -21.29 6.10
C VAL A 65 -15.83 -21.38 7.50
N LYS A 66 -15.75 -22.54 8.16
CA LYS A 66 -16.22 -22.70 9.55
C LYS A 66 -15.37 -21.93 10.57
N ARG A 67 -14.09 -21.66 10.29
CA ARG A 67 -13.17 -20.89 11.16
C ARG A 67 -13.20 -19.38 10.90
N LEU A 68 -13.80 -18.92 9.79
CA LEU A 68 -13.91 -17.49 9.46
C LEU A 68 -14.60 -16.65 10.56
N PRO A 69 -15.75 -17.07 11.13
CA PRO A 69 -16.45 -16.30 12.15
C PRO A 69 -15.62 -16.07 13.42
N THR A 70 -14.70 -16.98 13.72
CA THR A 70 -13.79 -16.90 14.87
C THR A 70 -12.50 -16.13 14.55
N ARG A 71 -12.25 -15.80 13.29
CA ARG A 71 -11.02 -15.10 12.87
C ARG A 71 -11.26 -13.60 12.97
N THR A 72 -10.70 -12.99 14.00
CA THR A 72 -10.65 -11.53 14.11
C THR A 72 -9.75 -11.01 12.99
N ALA A 73 -10.34 -10.64 11.85
CA ALA A 73 -9.61 -9.87 10.85
C ALA A 73 -9.35 -8.49 11.47
N PRO A 74 -8.09 -8.13 11.79
CA PRO A 74 -7.80 -6.78 12.23
C PRO A 74 -7.83 -5.92 10.96
N ILE A 75 -9.05 -5.58 10.52
CA ILE A 75 -9.22 -4.54 9.52
C ILE A 75 -8.77 -3.27 10.22
N MET A 76 -7.50 -2.91 10.04
CA MET A 76 -6.95 -1.62 10.45
C MET A 76 -7.53 -0.58 9.50
N GLU A 77 -8.83 -0.35 9.60
CA GLU A 77 -9.46 0.80 8.99
C GLU A 77 -8.98 2.00 9.81
N SER A 78 -8.23 2.91 9.16
CA SER A 78 -7.72 4.12 9.79
C SER A 78 -8.88 5.05 10.11
N TRP A 79 -9.56 4.79 11.22
CA TRP A 79 -10.77 5.50 11.56
C TRP A 79 -10.42 6.90 12.08
N SER A 80 -10.45 7.86 11.16
CA SER A 80 -10.19 9.26 11.45
C SER A 80 -11.47 9.89 12.01
N ARG A 81 -11.67 9.81 13.33
CA ARG A 81 -12.78 10.51 13.99
C ARG A 81 -12.45 12.00 14.10
N PRO A 82 -13.23 12.92 13.48
CA PRO A 82 -12.95 14.35 13.58
C PRO A 82 -13.18 14.82 15.01
N LEU A 83 -12.14 15.39 15.63
CA LEU A 83 -12.23 16.01 16.97
C LEU A 83 -13.34 17.08 17.02
N TRP A 84 -13.59 17.76 15.91
CA TRP A 84 -14.63 18.79 15.76
C TRP A 84 -16.07 18.27 15.82
N HIS A 85 -16.31 16.96 15.70
CA HIS A 85 -17.66 16.39 15.86
C HIS A 85 -18.04 16.18 17.34
N SER A 86 -17.14 16.47 18.27
CA SER A 86 -17.41 16.43 19.70
C SER A 86 -17.72 17.84 20.25
N PRO A 87 -18.94 18.09 20.77
CA PRO A 87 -19.33 19.41 21.31
C PRO A 87 -18.41 19.93 22.44
N TRP A 88 -17.79 19.04 23.21
CA TRP A 88 -16.89 19.42 24.30
C TRP A 88 -15.59 20.10 23.81
N VAL A 89 -15.09 19.74 22.62
CA VAL A 89 -13.89 20.37 22.04
C VAL A 89 -14.17 21.84 21.72
N PHE A 90 -15.38 22.13 21.22
CA PHE A 90 -15.84 23.50 20.98
C PHE A 90 -15.96 24.28 22.29
N LEU A 91 -16.51 23.68 23.36
CA LEU A 91 -16.61 24.31 24.67
C LEU A 91 -15.25 24.65 25.26
N VAL A 92 -14.25 23.77 25.11
CA VAL A 92 -12.88 24.02 25.55
C VAL A 92 -12.27 25.20 24.77
N ALA A 93 -12.43 25.24 23.45
CA ALA A 93 -11.95 26.36 22.64
C ALA A 93 -12.60 27.69 23.05
N LEU A 94 -13.92 27.69 23.27
CA LEU A 94 -14.68 28.85 23.74
C LEU A 94 -14.22 29.30 25.14
N ALA A 95 -13.98 28.37 26.05
CA ALA A 95 -13.47 28.66 27.39
C ALA A 95 -12.06 29.26 27.35
N CYS A 96 -11.17 28.78 26.47
CA CYS A 96 -9.87 29.39 26.24
C CYS A 96 -10.00 30.82 25.72
N PHE A 97 -10.92 31.06 24.77
CA PHE A 97 -11.15 32.39 24.22
C PHE A 97 -11.70 33.37 25.25
N VAL A 98 -12.73 32.96 26.01
CA VAL A 98 -13.31 33.77 27.10
C VAL A 98 -12.31 33.94 28.23
N GLY A 99 -11.50 32.92 28.52
CA GLY A 99 -10.43 32.97 29.51
C GLY A 99 -9.35 33.97 29.14
N GLU A 100 -8.87 33.95 27.90
CA GLU A 100 -7.90 34.92 27.36
C GLU A 100 -8.48 36.33 27.37
N TRP A 101 -9.72 36.51 26.90
CA TRP A 101 -10.44 37.78 26.96
C TRP A 101 -10.57 38.29 28.40
N GLY A 102 -10.98 37.43 29.33
CA GLY A 102 -11.13 37.78 30.74
C GLY A 102 -9.78 38.11 31.39
N LEU A 103 -8.72 37.39 31.05
CA LEU A 103 -7.37 37.66 31.53
C LEU A 103 -6.86 39.01 31.00
N ARG A 104 -7.06 39.30 29.70
CA ARG A 104 -6.74 40.61 29.09
C ARG A 104 -7.52 41.74 29.75
N ARG A 105 -8.83 41.55 29.93
CA ARG A 105 -9.71 42.55 30.55
C ARG A 105 -9.32 42.87 31.99
N ARG A 106 -8.92 41.85 32.77
CA ARG A 106 -8.51 42.00 34.17
C ARG A 106 -7.09 42.56 34.34
N LYS A 107 -6.19 42.30 33.39
CA LYS A 107 -4.80 42.80 33.42
C LYS A 107 -4.61 44.17 32.77
N GLY A 108 -5.67 44.80 32.23
CA GLY A 108 -5.61 46.19 31.75
C GLY A 108 -4.79 46.39 30.48
N MET A 109 -4.46 45.32 29.74
CA MET A 109 -3.82 45.43 28.42
C MET A 109 -4.93 45.57 27.36
N ALA A 110 -5.49 46.77 27.28
CA ALA A 110 -6.34 47.22 26.17
C ALA A 110 -5.59 48.32 25.42
#